data_AF-A0A1C0ABD8-F1
#
_entry.id   AF-A0A1C0ABD8-F1
#
_cell.length_a   1.000
_cell.length_b   1.000
_cell.length_c   1.000
_cell.angle_alpha   90.00
_cell.angle_beta   90.00
_cell.angle_gamma   90.00
#
_symmetry.space_group_name_H-M   'P 1'
#
loop_
_entity.id
_entity.type
_entity.pdbx_description
1 polymer ?
#
loop_
_entity_poly.entity_id
_entity_poly.type
_entity_poly.pdbx_seq_one_letter_code
_entity_poly.pdbx_strand_id
1 'polypeptide(L)'
;MAVAMYIFGFRSGWQWLFPNHPAIFIDLITFFVLYTIAFINANFAFKIQHLILVIIGISLLSVGIAAVTGSMEFDIQWMGKFPGSPENDFSGIGLWTVFVVFFPASTGIMAGANMSGELKNPRKNIPLGIMSAISVSVAIYLALAYWLAHSASVSELTKNYTVMIDKSAWGPAVLIGILGATFHLY
;
A
#
# COMPACT_ATOMS: atom_id res chain seq x y z
N MET A 1 9.23 0.59 -13.09
CA MET A 1 9.02 1.52 -11.96
C MET A 1 8.18 0.88 -10.85
N ALA A 2 7.00 0.32 -11.16
CA ALA A 2 6.13 -0.36 -10.19
C ALA A 2 6.88 -1.41 -9.33
N VAL A 3 7.54 -2.40 -9.96
CA VAL A 3 8.25 -3.49 -9.26
C VAL A 3 9.24 -2.98 -8.20
N ALA A 4 10.01 -1.93 -8.49
CA ALA A 4 10.96 -1.36 -7.55
C ALA A 4 10.28 -0.75 -6.31
N MET A 5 9.11 -0.11 -6.47
CA MET A 5 8.33 0.43 -5.35
C MET A 5 7.80 -0.68 -4.45
N TYR A 6 7.34 -1.80 -5.03
CA TYR A 6 6.86 -2.96 -4.26
C TYR A 6 8.00 -3.68 -3.52
N ILE A 7 9.19 -3.76 -4.11
CA ILE A 7 10.39 -4.29 -3.44
C ILE A 7 10.79 -3.37 -2.28
N PHE A 8 10.78 -2.06 -2.48
CA PHE A 8 11.04 -1.10 -1.40
C PHE A 8 10.02 -1.25 -0.25
N GLY A 9 8.73 -1.35 -0.57
CA GLY A 9 7.68 -1.57 0.43
C GLY A 9 7.88 -2.89 1.20
N PHE A 10 8.21 -3.96 0.49
CA PHE A 10 8.54 -5.25 1.10
C PHE A 10 9.75 -5.14 2.03
N ARG A 11 10.82 -4.49 1.57
CA ARG A 11 12.03 -4.27 2.37
C ARG A 11 11.73 -3.51 3.65
N SER A 12 10.99 -2.41 3.57
CA SER A 12 10.64 -1.60 4.75
C SER A 12 9.83 -2.42 5.76
N GLY A 13 8.86 -3.21 5.29
CA GLY A 13 8.13 -4.16 6.15
C GLY A 13 9.02 -5.26 6.73
N TRP A 14 9.93 -5.83 5.94
CA TRP A 14 10.86 -6.86 6.40
C TRP A 14 11.81 -6.33 7.47
N GLN A 15 12.36 -5.13 7.28
CA GLN A 15 13.28 -4.50 8.22
C GLN A 15 12.58 -4.09 9.52
N TRP A 16 11.27 -3.89 9.51
CA TRP A 16 10.49 -3.74 10.74
C TRP A 16 10.54 -5.01 11.61
N LEU A 17 10.53 -6.22 11.02
CA LEU A 17 10.72 -7.49 11.74
C LEU A 17 12.19 -7.80 12.04
N PHE A 18 13.07 -7.54 11.07
CA PHE A 18 14.48 -7.89 11.12
C PHE A 18 15.36 -6.65 10.83
N PRO A 19 15.51 -5.72 11.78
CA PRO A 19 16.16 -4.42 11.54
C PRO A 19 17.61 -4.52 11.11
N ASN A 20 18.31 -5.59 11.54
CA ASN A 20 19.73 -5.79 11.25
C ASN A 20 19.99 -6.41 9.88
N HIS A 21 18.95 -6.79 9.13
CA HIS A 21 19.14 -7.41 7.81
C HIS A 21 19.51 -6.35 6.76
N PRO A 22 20.59 -6.58 5.99
CA PRO A 22 21.07 -5.62 5.00
C PRO A 22 20.09 -5.46 3.82
N ALA A 23 19.72 -4.20 3.55
CA ALA A 23 18.74 -3.80 2.53
C ALA A 23 18.96 -4.45 1.16
N ILE A 24 20.20 -4.43 0.67
CA ILE A 24 20.54 -4.94 -0.67
C ILE A 24 20.24 -6.44 -0.84
N PHE A 25 20.44 -7.23 0.21
CA PHE A 25 20.16 -8.67 0.14
C PHE A 25 18.66 -8.92 0.14
N ILE A 26 17.89 -8.16 0.92
CA ILE A 26 16.42 -8.25 0.92
C ILE A 26 15.89 -7.90 -0.48
N ASP A 27 16.38 -6.82 -1.08
CA ASP A 27 15.96 -6.37 -2.40
C ASP A 27 16.26 -7.42 -3.48
N LEU A 28 17.48 -7.97 -3.50
CA LEU A 28 17.90 -9.00 -4.46
C LEU A 28 17.09 -10.30 -4.29
N ILE A 29 16.93 -10.79 -3.05
CA ILE A 29 16.16 -12.00 -2.79
C ILE A 29 14.71 -11.80 -3.20
N THR A 30 14.10 -10.67 -2.83
CA THR A 30 12.71 -10.35 -3.19
C THR A 30 12.55 -10.29 -4.72
N PHE A 31 13.49 -9.66 -5.42
CA PHE A 31 13.50 -9.62 -6.88
C PHE A 31 13.54 -11.03 -7.50
N PHE A 32 14.45 -11.90 -7.05
CA PHE A 32 14.55 -13.27 -7.56
C PHE A 32 13.31 -14.12 -7.24
N VAL A 33 12.71 -13.96 -6.06
CA VAL A 33 11.47 -14.64 -5.69
C VAL A 33 10.32 -14.19 -6.59
N LEU A 34 10.14 -12.88 -6.76
CA LEU A 34 9.10 -12.34 -7.66
C LEU A 34 9.32 -12.80 -9.10
N TYR A 35 10.56 -12.78 -9.57
CA TYR A 35 10.92 -13.27 -10.90
C TYR A 35 10.57 -14.76 -11.06
N THR A 36 10.80 -15.58 -10.03
CA THR A 36 10.45 -17.01 -10.05
C THR A 36 8.94 -17.22 -10.04
N ILE A 37 8.21 -16.47 -9.22
CA ILE A 37 6.75 -16.54 -9.15
C ILE A 37 6.11 -16.14 -10.49
N ALA A 38 6.71 -15.20 -11.22
CA ALA A 38 6.23 -14.79 -12.53
C ALA A 38 6.19 -15.93 -13.58
N PHE A 39 6.92 -17.03 -13.37
CA PHE A 39 6.86 -18.23 -14.22
C PHE A 39 5.81 -19.27 -13.76
N ILE A 40 5.13 -19.04 -12.63
CA ILE A 40 4.12 -19.95 -12.10
C ILE A 40 2.78 -19.77 -12.86
N ASN A 41 2.03 -20.86 -13.01
CA ASN A 41 0.76 -20.92 -13.73
C ASN A 41 -0.30 -19.94 -13.18
N ALA A 42 -1.02 -19.25 -14.07
CA ALA A 42 -2.07 -18.26 -13.78
C ALA A 42 -3.15 -18.72 -12.77
N ASN A 43 -3.47 -20.01 -12.71
CA ASN A 43 -4.44 -20.54 -11.74
C ASN A 43 -3.96 -20.41 -10.28
N PHE A 44 -2.66 -20.38 -10.04
CA PHE A 44 -2.09 -20.15 -8.72
C PHE A 44 -2.21 -18.67 -8.33
N ALA A 45 -1.92 -17.76 -9.26
CA ALA A 45 -2.01 -16.31 -9.08
C ALA A 45 -3.42 -15.89 -8.60
N PHE A 46 -4.48 -16.41 -9.23
CA PHE A 46 -5.86 -16.08 -8.81
C PHE A 46 -6.17 -16.45 -7.36
N LYS A 47 -5.64 -17.56 -6.84
CA LYS A 47 -5.84 -17.95 -5.44
C LYS A 47 -5.09 -17.00 -4.49
N ILE A 48 -3.85 -16.65 -4.85
CA ILE A 48 -3.03 -15.72 -4.07
C ILE A 48 -3.67 -14.34 -4.02
N GLN A 49 -4.22 -13.84 -5.13
CA GLN A 49 -4.91 -12.55 -5.17
C GLN A 49 -6.10 -12.47 -4.20
N HIS A 50 -6.95 -13.50 -4.15
CA HIS A 50 -8.07 -13.53 -3.22
C HIS A 50 -7.61 -13.59 -1.75
N LEU A 51 -6.54 -14.34 -1.46
CA LEU A 51 -5.94 -14.38 -0.14
C LEU A 51 -5.39 -13.00 0.28
N ILE A 52 -4.66 -12.33 -0.62
CA ILE A 52 -4.12 -10.98 -0.38
C ILE A 52 -5.26 -10.00 -0.08
N LEU A 53 -6.37 -10.07 -0.82
CA LEU A 53 -7.53 -9.21 -0.59
C LEU A 53 -8.10 -9.36 0.83
N VAL A 54 -8.20 -10.60 1.33
CA VAL A 54 -8.64 -10.89 2.71
C VAL A 54 -7.67 -10.29 3.73
N ILE A 55 -6.36 -10.46 3.52
CA ILE A 55 -5.31 -9.91 4.39
C ILE A 55 -5.35 -8.37 4.41
N ILE A 56 -5.54 -7.73 3.26
CA ILE A 56 -5.71 -6.27 3.18
C ILE A 56 -6.98 -5.85 3.92
N GLY A 57 -8.07 -6.59 3.79
CA GLY A 57 -9.30 -6.35 4.56
C GLY A 57 -9.06 -6.38 6.07
N ILE A 58 -8.33 -7.39 6.56
CA ILE A 58 -7.94 -7.50 7.98
C ILE A 58 -7.02 -6.33 8.40
N SER A 59 -6.11 -5.90 7.53
CA SER A 59 -5.23 -4.75 7.75
C SER A 59 -6.03 -3.46 7.91
N LEU A 60 -7.02 -3.23 7.04
CA LEU A 60 -7.90 -2.07 7.12
C LEU A 60 -8.79 -2.11 8.36
N LEU A 61 -9.25 -3.30 8.79
CA LEU A 61 -9.96 -3.46 10.06
C LEU A 61 -9.07 -3.14 11.25
N SER A 62 -7.82 -3.59 11.26
CA SER A 62 -6.81 -3.26 12.28
C SER A 62 -6.61 -1.75 12.41
N VAL A 63 -6.52 -1.04 11.28
CA VAL A 63 -6.44 0.43 11.22
C VAL A 63 -7.74 1.06 11.73
N GLY A 64 -8.90 0.57 11.33
CA GLY A 64 -10.20 1.06 11.77
C GLY A 64 -10.45 0.88 13.26
N ILE A 65 -9.96 -0.21 13.87
CA ILE A 65 -9.98 -0.40 15.32
C ILE A 65 -9.08 0.64 15.98
N ALA A 66 -7.84 0.80 15.53
CA ALA A 66 -6.89 1.79 16.06
C ALA A 66 -7.47 3.21 16.07
N ALA A 67 -8.12 3.58 14.96
CA ALA A 67 -8.83 4.84 14.80
C ALA A 67 -9.84 5.12 15.93
N VAL A 68 -10.57 4.10 16.39
CA VAL A 68 -11.60 4.23 17.43
C VAL A 68 -11.02 4.02 18.84
N THR A 69 -9.97 3.21 18.98
CA THR A 69 -9.35 2.91 20.28
C THR A 69 -8.34 3.97 20.74
N GLY A 70 -8.15 5.04 19.97
CA GLY A 70 -7.43 6.23 20.43
C GLY A 70 -6.10 6.50 19.72
N SER A 71 -5.81 5.91 18.56
CA SER A 71 -4.57 6.27 17.83
C SER A 71 -4.59 7.72 17.33
N MET A 72 -5.76 8.34 17.22
CA MET A 72 -5.97 9.70 16.70
C MET A 72 -5.74 10.76 17.78
N GLU A 73 -4.49 10.96 18.18
CA GLU A 73 -4.09 11.87 19.26
C GLU A 73 -3.63 13.26 18.77
N PHE A 74 -3.41 13.43 17.46
CA PHE A 74 -2.86 14.64 16.88
C PHE A 74 -3.90 15.47 16.13
N ASP A 75 -3.76 16.79 16.19
CA ASP A 75 -4.52 17.71 15.36
C ASP A 75 -3.96 17.74 13.93
N ILE A 76 -4.85 17.76 12.93
CA ILE A 76 -4.45 17.89 11.53
C ILE A 76 -3.80 19.26 11.32
N GLN A 77 -2.56 19.24 10.81
CA GLN A 77 -1.91 20.43 10.29
C GLN A 77 -2.45 20.76 8.88
N TRP A 78 -3.51 21.57 8.81
CA TRP A 78 -4.10 22.02 7.54
C TRP A 78 -3.22 23.04 6.80
N MET A 79 -2.53 23.89 7.56
CA MET A 79 -1.65 24.93 7.05
C MET A 79 -0.33 24.92 7.83
N GLY A 80 0.80 25.03 7.13
CA GLY A 80 2.11 25.08 7.77
C GLY A 80 3.23 24.57 6.87
N LYS A 81 4.36 24.23 7.48
CA LYS A 81 5.52 23.66 6.77
C LYS A 81 5.34 22.15 6.65
N PHE A 82 5.44 21.64 5.43
CA PHE A 82 5.49 20.21 5.13
C PHE A 82 6.90 19.87 4.66
N PRO A 83 7.81 19.48 5.58
CA PRO A 83 9.14 19.06 5.21
C PRO A 83 9.07 17.81 4.31
N GLY A 84 10.11 17.64 3.49
CA GLY A 84 10.25 16.47 2.65
C GLY A 84 10.71 15.24 3.44
N SER A 85 11.33 14.29 2.76
CA SER A 85 11.86 13.07 3.35
C SER A 85 13.37 13.20 3.63
N PRO A 86 13.98 12.25 4.37
CA PRO A 86 15.42 12.22 4.57
C PRO A 86 16.24 12.27 3.27
N GLU A 87 15.73 11.71 2.17
CA GLU A 87 16.40 11.65 0.87
C GLU A 87 16.48 13.00 0.14
N ASN A 88 15.70 14.00 0.57
CA ASN A 88 15.73 15.35 0.02
C ASN A 88 16.14 16.42 1.04
N ASP A 89 16.83 16.02 2.11
CA ASP A 89 17.26 16.89 3.21
C ASP A 89 16.11 17.70 3.82
N PHE A 90 14.91 17.11 3.85
CA PHE A 90 13.69 17.75 4.35
C PHE A 90 13.32 19.07 3.65
N SER A 91 13.82 19.31 2.43
CA SER A 91 13.63 20.56 1.66
C SER A 91 12.18 20.85 1.22
N GLY A 92 11.25 19.94 1.52
CA GLY A 92 9.85 20.02 1.11
C GLY A 92 9.63 19.36 -0.25
N ILE A 93 8.38 19.04 -0.58
CA ILE A 93 8.02 18.40 -1.85
C ILE A 93 6.85 19.15 -2.45
N GLY A 94 6.95 19.51 -3.74
CA GLY A 94 5.87 20.18 -4.47
C GLY A 94 4.72 19.23 -4.82
N LEU A 95 3.52 19.78 -5.02
CA LEU A 95 2.31 19.02 -5.34
C LEU A 95 2.50 18.05 -6.53
N TRP A 96 3.16 18.50 -7.60
CA TRP A 96 3.38 17.69 -8.79
C TRP A 96 4.26 16.46 -8.52
N THR A 97 5.27 16.60 -7.67
CA THR A 97 6.13 15.49 -7.29
C THR A 97 5.37 14.48 -6.43
N VAL A 98 4.56 14.95 -5.46
CA VAL A 98 3.67 14.07 -4.68
C VAL A 98 2.70 13.33 -5.60
N PHE A 99 2.12 14.03 -6.58
CA PHE A 99 1.25 13.42 -7.58
C PHE A 99 1.95 12.32 -8.37
N VAL A 100 3.17 12.55 -8.86
CA VAL A 100 3.94 11.54 -9.62
C VAL A 100 4.27 10.31 -8.77
N VAL A 101 4.54 10.48 -7.47
CA VAL A 101 4.79 9.36 -6.56
C VAL A 101 3.51 8.58 -6.25
N PHE A 102 2.37 9.27 -6.14
CA PHE A 102 1.08 8.65 -5.84
C PHE A 102 0.40 8.02 -7.07
N PHE A 103 0.64 8.57 -8.26
CA PHE A 103 -0.03 8.19 -9.49
C PHE A 103 0.02 6.69 -9.81
N PRO A 104 1.17 5.98 -9.64
CA PRO A 104 1.22 4.53 -9.87
C PRO A 104 0.17 3.74 -9.06
N ALA A 105 -0.22 4.21 -7.87
CA ALA A 105 -1.22 3.55 -7.02
C ALA A 105 -2.61 3.49 -7.66
N SER A 106 -2.96 4.45 -8.54
CA SER A 106 -4.27 4.49 -9.20
C SER A 106 -4.31 3.77 -10.56
N THR A 107 -3.16 3.34 -11.08
CA THR A 107 -3.07 2.73 -12.44
C THR A 107 -3.60 1.29 -12.55
N GLY A 108 -3.88 0.62 -11.43
CA GLY A 108 -4.29 -0.79 -11.39
C GLY A 108 -5.66 -1.14 -11.99
N ILE A 109 -6.48 -0.14 -12.34
CA ILE A 109 -7.86 -0.31 -12.81
C ILE A 109 -7.96 -1.14 -14.10
N MET A 110 -6.95 -1.07 -14.97
CA MET A 110 -6.95 -1.78 -16.26
C MET A 110 -6.72 -3.30 -16.13
N ALA A 111 -6.17 -3.79 -15.02
CA ALA A 111 -5.95 -5.22 -14.81
C ALA A 111 -7.26 -6.02 -14.81
N GLY A 112 -8.33 -5.46 -14.23
CA GLY A 112 -9.66 -6.09 -14.21
C GLY A 112 -10.35 -6.16 -15.58
N ALA A 113 -10.03 -5.25 -16.50
CA ALA A 113 -10.58 -5.29 -17.86
C ALA A 113 -9.99 -6.46 -18.69
N ASN A 114 -8.76 -6.87 -18.41
CA ASN A 114 -8.07 -7.95 -19.13
C ASN A 114 -8.61 -9.35 -18.77
N MET A 115 -9.37 -9.50 -17.68
CA MET A 115 -10.04 -10.75 -17.29
C MET A 115 -11.51 -10.82 -17.72
N SER A 116 -11.94 -9.89 -18.57
CA SER A 116 -13.36 -9.72 -18.93
C SER A 116 -13.98 -10.88 -19.74
N GLY A 117 -13.16 -11.77 -20.30
CA GLY A 117 -13.61 -12.94 -21.08
C GLY A 117 -14.42 -13.96 -20.27
N GLU A 118 -14.31 -13.94 -18.93
CA GLU A 118 -15.04 -14.86 -18.04
C GLU A 118 -16.33 -14.26 -17.46
N LEU A 119 -16.65 -13.00 -17.80
CA LEU A 119 -17.81 -12.31 -17.25
C LEU A 119 -19.11 -12.71 -17.97
N LYS A 120 -20.14 -13.05 -17.19
CA LYS A 120 -21.49 -13.38 -17.70
C LYS A 120 -22.10 -12.27 -18.58
N ASN A 121 -21.81 -11.00 -18.29
CA ASN A 121 -22.28 -9.83 -19.05
C ASN A 121 -21.19 -8.72 -19.13
N PRO A 122 -20.16 -8.86 -19.99
CA PRO A 122 -18.99 -7.99 -19.98
C PRO A 122 -19.33 -6.51 -20.22
N ARG A 123 -20.22 -6.21 -21.18
CA ARG A 123 -20.62 -4.83 -21.53
C ARG A 123 -21.21 -4.03 -20.37
N LYS A 124 -21.89 -4.70 -19.43
CA LYS A 124 -22.49 -4.06 -18.25
C LYS A 124 -21.57 -4.16 -17.03
N ASN A 125 -20.94 -5.31 -16.83
CA ASN A 125 -20.18 -5.60 -15.61
C ASN A 125 -18.81 -4.92 -15.58
N ILE A 126 -18.15 -4.74 -16.73
CA ILE A 126 -16.87 -4.01 -16.80
C ILE A 126 -17.01 -2.56 -16.31
N PRO A 127 -17.89 -1.71 -16.89
CA PRO A 127 -17.98 -0.31 -16.45
C PRO A 127 -18.46 -0.19 -15.00
N LEU A 128 -19.40 -1.04 -14.56
CA LEU A 128 -19.84 -1.06 -13.16
C LEU A 128 -18.72 -1.46 -12.21
N GLY A 129 -17.95 -2.50 -12.54
CA GLY A 129 -16.83 -2.97 -11.73
C GLY A 129 -15.71 -1.93 -11.63
N ILE A 130 -15.40 -1.24 -12.72
CA ILE A 130 -14.40 -0.16 -12.72
C ILE A 130 -14.86 1.01 -11.85
N MET A 131 -16.11 1.48 -12.02
CA MET A 131 -16.63 2.61 -11.24
C MET A 131 -16.75 2.30 -9.74
N SER A 132 -17.15 1.08 -9.38
CA SER A 132 -17.21 0.65 -7.98
C SER A 132 -15.80 0.53 -7.38
N ALA A 133 -14.86 -0.06 -8.11
CA ALA A 133 -13.47 -0.18 -7.67
C ALA A 133 -12.81 1.19 -7.45
N ILE A 134 -13.02 2.15 -8.37
CA ILE A 134 -12.56 3.53 -8.20
C ILE A 134 -13.16 4.15 -6.95
N SER A 135 -14.49 4.07 -6.79
CA SER A 135 -15.19 4.69 -5.66
C SER A 135 -14.71 4.14 -4.32
N VAL A 136 -14.57 2.82 -4.21
CA VAL A 136 -14.06 2.16 -3.01
C VAL A 136 -12.60 2.54 -2.74
N SER A 137 -11.75 2.57 -3.77
CA SER A 137 -10.33 2.93 -3.62
C SER A 137 -10.16 4.36 -3.12
N VAL A 138 -10.91 5.31 -3.70
CA VAL A 138 -10.91 6.71 -3.26
C VAL A 138 -11.38 6.83 -1.82
N ALA A 139 -12.46 6.14 -1.43
CA ALA A 139 -12.95 6.16 -0.05
C ALA A 139 -11.90 5.63 0.94
N ILE A 140 -11.23 4.51 0.61
CA ILE A 140 -10.16 3.95 1.45
C ILE A 140 -8.98 4.91 1.55
N TYR A 141 -8.53 5.51 0.45
CA TYR A 141 -7.41 6.46 0.46
C TYR A 141 -7.71 7.70 1.30
N LEU A 142 -8.91 8.26 1.19
CA LEU A 142 -9.32 9.40 2.02
C LEU A 142 -9.41 9.02 3.50
N ALA A 143 -9.96 7.85 3.83
CA ALA A 143 -10.04 7.37 5.20
C ALA A 143 -8.66 7.14 5.82
N LEU A 144 -7.74 6.51 5.07
CA LEU A 144 -6.36 6.30 5.53
C LEU A 144 -5.59 7.61 5.68
N ALA A 145 -5.74 8.55 4.75
CA ALA A 145 -5.10 9.87 4.84
C ALA A 145 -5.61 10.64 6.07
N TYR A 146 -6.92 10.63 6.32
CA TYR A 146 -7.53 11.24 7.49
C TYR A 146 -7.04 10.62 8.80
N TRP A 147 -6.99 9.29 8.86
CA TRP A 147 -6.51 8.55 10.02
C TRP A 147 -5.03 8.82 10.30
N LEU A 148 -4.16 8.78 9.28
CA LEU A 148 -2.74 9.05 9.42
C LEU A 148 -2.46 10.48 9.87
N ALA A 149 -3.20 11.45 9.33
CA ALA A 149 -3.07 12.85 9.71
C ALA A 149 -3.41 13.12 11.18
N HIS A 150 -4.28 12.31 11.79
CA HIS A 150 -4.57 12.36 13.21
C HIS A 150 -3.71 11.43 14.07
N SER A 151 -3.09 10.40 13.48
CA SER A 151 -2.39 9.35 14.24
C SER A 151 -0.88 9.54 14.35
N ALA A 152 -0.31 10.45 13.56
CA ALA A 152 1.11 10.70 13.56
C ALA A 152 1.43 12.17 13.30
N SER A 153 2.47 12.66 13.95
CA SER A 153 3.02 13.98 13.70
C SER A 153 3.68 14.07 12.31
N VAL A 154 3.80 15.28 11.76
CA VAL A 154 4.50 15.53 10.48
C VAL A 154 5.94 14.98 10.48
N SER A 155 6.62 15.03 11.63
CA SER A 155 7.97 14.46 11.74
C SER A 155 7.97 12.93 11.71
N GLU A 156 6.96 12.26 12.26
CA GLU A 156 6.86 10.80 12.17
C GLU A 156 6.53 10.39 10.73
N LEU A 157 5.56 11.04 10.10
CA LEU A 157 5.14 10.75 8.72
C LEU A 157 6.29 10.90 7.69
N THR A 158 7.24 11.80 7.94
CA THR A 158 8.37 12.04 7.02
C THR A 158 9.57 11.12 7.29
N LYS A 159 9.72 10.57 8.50
CA LYS A 159 10.89 9.77 8.89
C LYS A 159 10.61 8.27 8.98
N ASN A 160 9.35 7.89 9.19
CA ASN A 160 8.97 6.51 9.48
C ASN A 160 8.11 5.94 8.34
N TYR A 161 8.74 5.18 7.45
CA TYR A 161 8.06 4.48 6.34
C TYR A 161 7.10 3.38 6.81
N THR A 162 7.17 2.96 8.07
CA THR A 162 6.35 1.90 8.67
C THR A 162 5.33 2.42 9.69
N VAL A 163 5.07 3.73 9.69
CA VAL A 163 4.16 4.39 10.65
C VAL A 163 2.76 3.75 10.71
N MET A 164 2.24 3.24 9.59
CA MET A 164 0.96 2.54 9.57
C MET A 164 0.97 1.24 10.39
N ILE A 165 2.10 0.53 10.41
CA ILE A 165 2.27 -0.68 11.22
C ILE A 165 2.23 -0.30 12.70
N ASP A 166 3.01 0.72 13.07
CA ASP A 166 3.19 1.17 14.46
C ASP A 166 1.92 1.75 15.08
N LYS A 167 1.09 2.45 14.29
CA LYS A 167 -0.13 3.12 14.78
C LYS A 167 -1.38 2.23 14.69
N SER A 168 -1.30 1.08 14.04
CA SER A 168 -2.46 0.17 13.90
C SER A 168 -2.71 -0.67 15.16
N ALA A 169 -3.94 -1.15 15.36
CA ALA A 169 -4.29 -1.94 16.54
C ALA A 169 -3.60 -3.31 16.55
N TRP A 170 -3.33 -3.83 15.36
CA TRP A 170 -2.61 -5.08 15.12
C TRP A 170 -1.60 -4.88 13.99
N GLY A 171 -0.39 -4.43 14.34
CA GLY A 171 0.74 -4.22 13.43
C GLY A 171 1.05 -5.41 12.52
N PRO A 172 1.12 -6.65 13.03
CA PRO A 172 1.35 -7.83 12.19
C PRO A 172 0.35 -8.00 11.03
N ALA A 173 -0.93 -7.63 11.19
CA ALA A 173 -1.87 -7.68 10.08
C ALA A 173 -1.47 -6.70 8.97
N VAL A 174 -1.20 -5.45 9.33
CA VAL A 174 -0.79 -4.41 8.37
C VAL A 174 0.51 -4.78 7.69
N LEU A 175 1.47 -5.33 8.45
CA LEU A 175 2.72 -5.83 7.91
C LEU A 175 2.50 -6.94 6.87
N ILE A 176 1.71 -7.97 7.19
CA ILE A 176 1.43 -9.06 6.26
C ILE A 176 0.67 -8.53 5.04
N GLY A 177 -0.18 -7.52 5.20
CA GLY A 177 -0.82 -6.81 4.08
C GLY A 177 0.19 -6.15 3.15
N ILE A 178 1.17 -5.43 3.69
CA ILE A 178 2.25 -4.78 2.92
C ILE A 178 3.09 -5.84 2.20
N LEU A 179 3.56 -6.87 2.93
CA LEU A 179 4.38 -7.93 2.36
C LEU A 179 3.62 -8.73 1.30
N GLY A 180 2.35 -9.03 1.55
CA GLY A 180 1.46 -9.75 0.64
C GLY A 180 1.19 -8.98 -0.65
N ALA A 181 0.98 -7.66 -0.57
CA ALA A 181 0.71 -6.82 -1.72
C ALA A 181 1.84 -6.83 -2.76
N THR A 182 3.10 -7.03 -2.35
CA THR A 182 4.25 -7.17 -3.26
C THR A 182 4.08 -8.34 -4.25
N PHE A 183 3.37 -9.40 -3.84
CA PHE A 183 3.15 -10.59 -4.65
C PHE A 183 1.89 -10.52 -5.54
N HIS A 184 1.07 -9.46 -5.43
CA HIS A 184 -0.11 -9.26 -6.26
C HIS A 184 0.22 -8.92 -7.73
N LEU A 185 1.47 -8.58 -8.03
CA LEU A 185 1.89 -8.16 -9.38
C LEU A 185 1.83 -9.26 -10.45
N TYR A 186 1.51 -10.50 -10.08
CA TYR A 186 1.53 -11.67 -10.97
C TYR A 186 0.35 -12.59 -10.71
#